data_AF-A0A225W2R4-F1
#
_entry.id   AF-A0A225W2R4-F1
#
_cell.length_a   1.000
_cell.length_b   1.000
_cell.length_c   1.000
_cell.angle_alpha   90.00
_cell.angle_beta   90.00
_cell.angle_gamma   90.00
#
_symmetry.space_group_name_H-M   'P 1'
#
loop_
_entity.id
_entity.type
_entity.pdbx_description
1 polymer ?
#
loop_
_entity_poly.entity_id
_entity_poly.type
_entity_poly.pdbx_seq_one_letter_code
_entity_poly.pdbx_strand_id
1 'polypeptide(L)'
;MQLAFGQPSLFFTVSPDNSLVFRIADLAGDVPSEMLHAIDDTMNISKTFLRAHLGMISTQNPVACARYFDRIIAIIIEVLFDWNQTKKCSKGKGGIFGTTEAFYGSTESQSPTGSLHSDMMVWIRGMPRTLEQYTQLRNTDHFRQRLVSYVDSILHASYPVSTNNCPSCHDTNLEAVAVTQQAFKSPPRNDMPKYRTLLFL
;
A
#
# COMPACT_ATOMS: atom_id res chain seq x y z
N MET A 1 -18.39 15.66 -4.76
CA MET A 1 -17.14 15.61 -3.97
C MET A 1 -16.24 16.81 -4.27
N GLN A 2 -15.66 16.93 -5.47
CA GLN A 2 -14.75 18.04 -5.80
C GLN A 2 -15.40 19.43 -5.75
N LEU A 3 -16.69 19.55 -6.12
CA LEU A 3 -17.45 20.81 -5.99
C LEU A 3 -17.68 21.24 -4.52
N ALA A 4 -17.70 20.29 -3.58
CA ALA A 4 -17.97 20.56 -2.17
C ALA A 4 -16.68 20.73 -1.33
N PHE A 5 -15.64 19.97 -1.66
CA PHE A 5 -14.40 19.91 -0.87
C PHE A 5 -13.16 20.46 -1.59
N GLY A 6 -13.28 20.84 -2.87
CA GLY A 6 -12.15 21.26 -3.69
C GLY A 6 -11.26 20.09 -4.13
N GLN A 7 -9.98 20.37 -4.36
CA GLN A 7 -8.97 19.37 -4.71
C GLN A 7 -8.68 18.43 -3.54
N PRO A 8 -8.48 17.13 -3.80
CA PRO A 8 -8.09 16.18 -2.75
C PRO A 8 -6.68 16.49 -2.25
N SER A 9 -6.46 16.21 -0.97
CA SER A 9 -5.18 16.40 -0.31
C SER A 9 -4.19 15.30 -0.63
N LEU A 10 -4.71 14.07 -0.81
CA LEU A 10 -3.93 12.87 -1.04
C LEU A 10 -4.58 12.03 -2.12
N PHE A 11 -3.73 11.43 -2.95
CA PHE A 11 -4.07 10.29 -3.77
C PHE A 11 -3.50 9.04 -3.10
N PHE A 12 -4.35 8.10 -2.72
CA PHE A 12 -4.00 6.91 -1.96
C PHE A 12 -4.41 5.68 -2.74
N THR A 13 -3.48 4.76 -2.95
CA THR A 13 -3.76 3.53 -3.70
C THR A 13 -3.44 2.30 -2.85
N VAL A 14 -4.22 1.24 -3.05
CA VAL A 14 -4.03 -0.02 -2.33
C VAL A 14 -4.30 -1.22 -3.23
N SER A 15 -3.36 -2.16 -3.27
CA SER A 15 -3.45 -3.44 -3.98
C SER A 15 -3.07 -4.57 -3.04
N PRO A 16 -4.01 -5.12 -2.25
CA PRO A 16 -3.73 -6.28 -1.42
C PRO A 16 -3.34 -7.48 -2.30
N ASP A 17 -2.24 -8.17 -1.97
CA ASP A 17 -1.83 -9.38 -2.70
C ASP A 17 -2.69 -10.57 -2.26
N ASN A 18 -3.44 -11.15 -3.19
CA ASN A 18 -4.27 -12.33 -2.93
C ASN A 18 -3.43 -13.62 -2.84
N SER A 19 -2.31 -13.69 -3.55
CA SER A 19 -1.51 -14.92 -3.70
C SER A 19 -0.66 -15.29 -2.48
N LEU A 20 -0.64 -14.45 -1.45
CA LEU A 20 0.16 -14.64 -0.23
C LEU A 20 -0.69 -14.69 1.04
N VAL A 21 -2.01 -14.70 0.92
CA VAL A 21 -2.92 -14.52 2.05
C VAL A 21 -3.69 -15.81 2.33
N PHE A 22 -3.36 -16.46 3.43
CA PHE A 22 -4.08 -17.65 3.92
C PHE A 22 -5.57 -17.39 4.17
N ARG A 23 -5.96 -16.16 4.52
CA ARG A 23 -7.36 -15.78 4.77
C ARG A 23 -8.29 -16.06 3.58
N ILE A 24 -7.76 -16.07 2.36
CA ILE A 24 -8.55 -16.39 1.17
C ILE A 24 -8.90 -17.88 1.14
N ALA A 25 -7.97 -18.76 1.50
CA ALA A 25 -8.24 -20.19 1.63
C ALA A 25 -9.29 -20.48 2.70
N ASP A 26 -9.20 -19.81 3.85
CA ASP A 26 -10.22 -19.86 4.91
C ASP A 26 -11.60 -19.43 4.41
N LEU A 27 -11.68 -18.28 3.73
CA LEU A 27 -12.94 -17.79 3.15
C LEU A 27 -13.50 -18.68 2.03
N ALA A 28 -12.63 -19.41 1.32
CA ALA A 28 -13.00 -20.37 0.29
C ALA A 28 -13.44 -21.73 0.85
N GLY A 29 -13.14 -22.02 2.13
CA GLY A 29 -13.31 -23.35 2.71
C GLY A 29 -12.25 -24.37 2.26
N ASP A 30 -11.19 -23.91 1.60
CA ASP A 30 -10.07 -24.73 1.10
C ASP A 30 -8.95 -24.83 2.16
N VAL A 31 -9.33 -25.08 3.42
CA VAL A 31 -8.40 -25.28 4.53
C VAL A 31 -8.38 -26.77 4.91
N PRO A 32 -7.22 -27.45 4.81
CA PRO A 32 -7.07 -28.83 5.27
C PRO A 32 -7.44 -28.97 6.74
N SER A 33 -8.21 -30.01 7.10
CA SER A 33 -8.70 -30.22 8.46
C SER A 33 -7.57 -30.37 9.49
N GLU A 34 -6.44 -30.95 9.08
CA GLU A 34 -5.21 -31.07 9.88
C GLU A 34 -4.66 -29.70 10.30
N MET A 35 -4.89 -28.68 9.46
CA MET A 35 -4.41 -27.33 9.71
C MET A 35 -5.34 -26.54 10.63
N LEU A 36 -6.64 -26.84 10.64
CA LEU A 36 -7.59 -26.22 11.58
C LEU A 36 -7.19 -26.43 13.04
N HIS A 37 -6.60 -27.59 13.34
CA HIS A 37 -6.07 -27.91 14.67
C HIS A 37 -4.72 -27.23 14.96
N ALA A 38 -3.94 -26.90 13.92
CA ALA A 38 -2.66 -26.21 14.04
C ALA A 38 -2.77 -24.66 14.08
N ILE A 39 -3.95 -24.10 13.77
CA ILE A 39 -4.21 -22.65 13.82
C ILE A 39 -4.05 -22.11 15.24
N ASP A 40 -4.31 -22.94 16.25
CA ASP A 40 -4.15 -22.56 17.66
C ASP A 40 -2.68 -22.40 18.05
N ASP A 41 -1.76 -23.07 17.34
CA ASP A 41 -0.39 -23.25 17.82
C ASP A 41 0.68 -22.34 17.20
N THR A 42 0.56 -21.76 15.99
CA THR A 42 1.46 -20.65 15.56
C THR A 42 1.24 -20.15 14.12
N MET A 43 1.66 -18.90 13.89
CA MET A 43 1.96 -18.21 12.62
C MET A 43 2.74 -19.01 11.53
N ASN A 44 3.13 -20.26 11.77
CA ASN A 44 3.88 -21.10 10.83
C ASN A 44 3.05 -21.69 9.69
N ILE A 45 1.71 -21.62 9.75
CA ILE A 45 0.81 -22.05 8.67
C ILE A 45 1.10 -21.32 7.35
N SER A 46 1.48 -20.05 7.41
CA SER A 46 1.83 -19.26 6.22
C SER A 46 3.00 -19.86 5.42
N LYS A 47 3.82 -20.72 6.02
CA LYS A 47 4.93 -21.43 5.33
C LYS A 47 4.50 -22.77 4.74
N THR A 48 3.36 -23.31 5.17
CA THR A 48 2.84 -24.61 4.71
C THR A 48 2.22 -24.48 3.31
N PHE A 49 1.60 -23.33 3.03
CA PHE A 49 1.09 -23.03 1.70
C PHE A 49 2.11 -22.27 0.85
N LEU A 50 2.58 -22.91 -0.21
CA LEU A 50 3.37 -22.24 -1.24
C LEU A 50 2.52 -21.15 -1.90
N ARG A 51 3.14 -20.00 -2.23
CA ARG A 51 2.52 -18.90 -2.99
C ARG A 51 1.73 -19.38 -4.22
N ALA A 52 2.27 -20.36 -4.95
CA ALA A 52 1.62 -20.94 -6.12
C ALA A 52 0.26 -21.57 -5.78
N HIS A 53 0.17 -22.29 -4.64
CA HIS A 53 -1.06 -22.95 -4.21
C HIS A 53 -2.12 -21.92 -3.78
N LEU A 54 -1.75 -20.92 -2.98
CA LEU A 54 -2.65 -19.81 -2.63
C LEU A 54 -3.09 -19.01 -3.86
N GLY A 55 -2.20 -18.87 -4.85
CA GLY A 55 -2.51 -18.30 -6.16
C GLY A 55 -3.63 -19.08 -6.85
N MET A 56 -3.53 -20.42 -6.93
CA MET A 56 -4.57 -21.27 -7.51
C MET A 56 -5.91 -21.11 -6.79
N ILE A 57 -5.93 -21.22 -5.45
CA ILE A 57 -7.14 -21.02 -4.65
C ILE A 57 -7.77 -19.66 -4.95
N SER A 58 -6.95 -18.59 -4.99
CA SER A 58 -7.42 -17.23 -5.27
C SER A 58 -8.09 -17.11 -6.64
N THR A 59 -7.49 -17.70 -7.68
CA THR A 59 -8.04 -17.67 -9.04
C THR A 59 -9.34 -18.45 -9.18
N GLN A 60 -9.52 -19.51 -8.37
CA GLN A 60 -10.72 -20.34 -8.38
C GLN A 60 -11.86 -19.73 -7.53
N ASN A 61 -11.53 -18.84 -6.59
CA ASN A 61 -12.46 -18.29 -5.61
C ASN A 61 -12.55 -16.74 -5.65
N PRO A 62 -13.01 -16.13 -6.77
CA PRO A 62 -13.04 -14.67 -6.91
C PRO A 62 -13.92 -13.95 -5.87
N VAL A 63 -14.98 -14.61 -5.36
CA VAL A 63 -15.84 -14.06 -4.30
C VAL A 63 -15.08 -13.99 -2.96
N ALA A 64 -14.25 -14.99 -2.64
CA ALA A 64 -13.43 -14.97 -1.44
C ALA A 64 -12.39 -13.84 -1.50
N CYS A 65 -11.76 -13.65 -2.67
CA CYS A 65 -10.87 -12.53 -2.94
C CYS A 65 -11.58 -11.17 -2.76
N ALA A 66 -12.80 -11.02 -3.30
CA ALA A 66 -13.58 -9.79 -3.15
C ALA A 66 -13.95 -9.49 -1.68
N ARG A 67 -14.34 -10.51 -0.91
CA ARG A 67 -14.63 -10.37 0.53
C ARG A 67 -13.40 -9.98 1.33
N TYR A 68 -12.26 -10.59 1.02
CA TYR A 68 -10.98 -10.22 1.65
C TYR A 68 -10.63 -8.76 1.35
N PHE A 69 -10.70 -8.36 0.08
CA PHE A 69 -10.45 -6.98 -0.33
C PHE A 69 -11.38 -5.99 0.38
N ASP A 70 -12.69 -6.23 0.37
CA ASP A 70 -13.69 -5.38 1.05
C ASP A 70 -13.36 -5.21 2.53
N ARG A 71 -12.93 -6.29 3.20
CA ARG A 71 -12.49 -6.24 4.59
C ARG A 71 -11.25 -5.35 4.79
N ILE A 72 -10.27 -5.44 3.90
CA ILE A 72 -9.07 -4.59 3.95
C ILE A 72 -9.45 -3.12 3.73
N ILE A 73 -10.29 -2.82 2.74
CA ILE A 73 -10.76 -1.45 2.47
C ILE A 73 -11.53 -0.89 3.67
N ALA A 74 -12.41 -1.68 4.29
CA ALA A 74 -13.12 -1.27 5.50
C ALA A 74 -12.16 -0.92 6.64
N ILE A 75 -11.11 -1.72 6.86
CA ILE A 75 -10.08 -1.44 7.87
C ILE A 75 -9.34 -0.14 7.55
N ILE A 76 -8.95 0.08 6.29
CA ILE A 76 -8.27 1.31 5.85
C ILE A 76 -9.14 2.53 6.14
N ILE A 77 -10.41 2.51 5.72
CA ILE A 77 -11.33 3.62 5.95
C ILE A 77 -11.55 3.85 7.45
N GLU A 78 -11.76 2.79 8.22
CA GLU A 78 -12.09 2.93 9.63
C GLU A 78 -10.91 3.30 10.51
N VAL A 79 -9.72 2.80 10.21
CA VAL A 79 -8.53 2.94 11.04
C VAL A 79 -7.61 4.02 10.49
N LEU A 80 -7.18 3.89 9.23
CA LEU A 80 -6.20 4.82 8.65
C LEU A 80 -6.83 6.19 8.40
N PHE A 81 -8.09 6.25 7.95
CA PHE A 81 -8.79 7.53 7.76
C PHE A 81 -9.58 7.98 9.00
N ASP A 82 -9.59 7.19 10.08
CA ASP A 82 -10.41 7.43 11.28
C ASP A 82 -11.88 7.77 10.93
N TRP A 83 -12.46 7.05 9.96
CA TRP A 83 -13.77 7.39 9.42
C TRP A 83 -14.89 6.48 9.93
N ASN A 84 -16.02 7.07 10.32
CA ASN A 84 -17.24 6.35 10.65
C ASN A 84 -18.10 6.19 9.40
N GLN A 85 -18.16 4.97 8.87
CA GLN A 85 -18.89 4.66 7.64
C GLN A 85 -20.41 4.82 7.76
N THR A 86 -20.98 4.69 8.96
CA THR A 86 -22.42 4.86 9.23
C THR A 86 -22.79 6.33 9.31
N LYS A 87 -22.04 7.10 10.10
CA LYS A 87 -22.28 8.53 10.33
C LYS A 87 -21.73 9.43 9.22
N LYS A 88 -20.92 8.86 8.30
CA LYS A 88 -20.25 9.58 7.21
C LYS A 88 -19.46 10.79 7.71
N CYS A 89 -18.67 10.60 8.77
CA CYS A 89 -17.80 11.62 9.34
C CYS A 89 -16.57 11.01 10.02
N SER A 90 -15.55 11.81 10.29
CA SER A 90 -14.40 11.39 11.12
C SER A 90 -14.86 11.08 12.55
N LYS A 91 -14.24 10.07 13.17
CA LYS A 91 -14.48 9.67 14.57
C LYS A 91 -13.86 10.64 15.57
N GLY A 92 -13.04 11.58 15.13
CA GLY A 92 -12.54 12.72 15.91
C GLY A 92 -11.16 12.51 16.54
N LYS A 93 -10.57 11.32 16.46
CA LYS A 93 -9.19 11.08 16.92
C LYS A 93 -8.17 11.58 15.89
N GLY A 94 -8.57 11.62 14.62
CA GLY A 94 -7.67 11.83 13.49
C GLY A 94 -7.05 10.50 13.06
N GLY A 95 -7.02 10.28 11.74
CA GLY A 95 -6.36 9.14 11.13
C GLY A 95 -4.86 9.38 10.97
N ILE A 96 -4.16 8.43 10.34
CA ILE A 96 -2.72 8.57 10.07
C ILE A 96 -2.41 9.79 9.19
N PHE A 97 -3.35 10.17 8.33
CA PHE A 97 -3.25 11.35 7.47
C PHE A 97 -3.79 12.63 8.11
N GLY A 98 -4.19 12.60 9.39
CA GLY A 98 -4.90 13.69 10.06
C GLY A 98 -6.41 13.56 10.03
N THR A 99 -7.15 14.67 10.19
CA THR A 99 -8.62 14.63 10.22
C THR A 99 -9.21 14.55 8.82
N THR A 100 -9.73 13.38 8.45
CA THR A 100 -10.43 13.17 7.18
C THR A 100 -11.78 13.89 7.15
N GLU A 101 -12.00 14.74 6.15
CA GLU A 101 -13.26 15.44 5.93
C GLU A 101 -14.15 14.70 4.92
N ALA A 102 -13.53 14.07 3.93
CA ALA A 102 -14.20 13.27 2.92
C ALA A 102 -13.19 12.32 2.25
N PHE A 103 -13.69 11.26 1.63
CA PHE A 103 -12.92 10.43 0.72
C PHE A 103 -13.80 9.89 -0.41
N TYR A 104 -13.18 9.58 -1.54
CA TYR A 104 -13.80 8.88 -2.66
C TYR A 104 -12.89 7.72 -3.04
N GLY A 105 -13.45 6.54 -3.27
CA GLY A 105 -12.70 5.36 -3.72
C GLY A 105 -13.33 4.78 -4.99
N SER A 106 -12.48 4.39 -5.93
CA SER A 106 -12.84 3.54 -7.07
C SER A 106 -12.15 2.19 -6.91
N THR A 107 -12.78 1.11 -7.37
CA THR A 107 -12.19 -0.23 -7.35
C THR A 107 -12.12 -0.77 -8.77
N GLU A 108 -10.98 -1.35 -9.13
CA GLU A 108 -10.76 -2.01 -10.41
C GLU A 108 -10.06 -3.35 -10.22
N SER A 109 -10.15 -4.23 -11.22
CA SER A 109 -9.33 -5.43 -11.29
C SER A 109 -7.96 -5.08 -11.89
N GLN A 110 -6.90 -5.41 -11.17
CA GLN A 110 -5.51 -5.21 -11.57
C GLN A 110 -4.77 -6.56 -11.57
N SER A 111 -3.65 -6.64 -12.32
CA SER A 111 -2.79 -7.82 -12.47
C SER A 111 -3.39 -8.99 -13.28
N PRO A 112 -2.55 -9.92 -13.80
CA PRO A 112 -3.02 -11.11 -14.52
C PRO A 112 -3.92 -12.04 -13.70
N THR A 113 -3.86 -11.95 -12.37
CA THR A 113 -4.67 -12.77 -11.44
C THR A 113 -6.05 -12.16 -11.16
N GLY A 114 -6.35 -10.97 -11.70
CA GLY A 114 -7.61 -10.26 -11.46
C GLY A 114 -7.76 -9.72 -10.03
N SER A 115 -6.64 -9.54 -9.31
CA SER A 115 -6.63 -8.98 -7.94
C SER A 115 -7.23 -7.57 -7.91
N LEU A 116 -7.98 -7.24 -6.86
CA LEU A 116 -8.63 -5.95 -6.76
C LEU A 116 -7.65 -4.85 -6.31
N HIS A 117 -7.81 -3.68 -6.91
CA HIS A 117 -7.08 -2.47 -6.63
C HIS A 117 -8.06 -1.36 -6.30
N SER A 118 -7.70 -0.46 -5.39
CA SER A 118 -8.46 0.77 -5.18
C SER A 118 -7.59 2.01 -5.32
N ASP A 119 -8.09 2.93 -6.14
CA ASP A 119 -7.67 4.33 -6.18
C ASP A 119 -8.58 5.17 -5.31
N MET A 120 -8.00 5.94 -4.40
CA MET A 120 -8.73 6.79 -3.47
C MET A 120 -8.23 8.23 -3.50
N MET A 121 -9.17 9.14 -3.42
CA MET A 121 -8.94 10.56 -3.17
C MET A 121 -9.38 10.88 -1.74
N VAL A 122 -8.53 11.53 -0.95
CA VAL A 122 -8.80 11.84 0.46
C VAL A 122 -8.63 13.33 0.71
N TRP A 123 -9.60 13.93 1.40
CA TRP A 123 -9.58 15.33 1.81
C TRP A 123 -9.27 15.42 3.31
N ILE A 124 -8.16 16.07 3.63
CA ILE A 124 -7.68 16.26 5.00
C ILE A 124 -7.92 17.71 5.41
N ARG A 125 -8.44 17.89 6.62
CA ARG A 125 -8.71 19.23 7.18
C ARG A 125 -7.43 20.06 7.23
N GLY A 126 -7.54 21.32 6.81
CA GLY A 126 -6.44 22.30 6.85
C GLY A 126 -5.52 22.25 5.64
N MET A 127 -5.77 21.37 4.67
CA MET A 127 -5.05 21.35 3.39
C MET A 127 -5.62 22.37 2.39
N PRO A 128 -4.81 22.91 1.47
CA PRO A 128 -5.28 23.79 0.42
C PRO A 128 -6.32 23.08 -0.47
N ARG A 129 -7.42 23.78 -0.78
CA ARG A 129 -8.55 23.20 -1.55
C ARG A 129 -8.52 23.60 -3.02
N THR A 130 -7.70 24.58 -3.40
CA THR A 130 -7.54 25.01 -4.79
C THR A 130 -6.07 25.12 -5.16
N LEU A 131 -5.78 24.99 -6.46
CA LEU A 131 -4.44 25.19 -7.00
C LEU A 131 -3.92 26.61 -6.72
N GLU A 132 -4.80 27.61 -6.76
CA GLU A 132 -4.45 28.99 -6.44
C GLU A 132 -4.00 29.14 -4.99
N GLN A 133 -4.78 28.61 -4.03
CA GLN A 133 -4.40 28.61 -2.60
C GLN A 133 -3.08 27.90 -2.38
N TYR A 134 -2.89 26.72 -3.00
CA TYR A 134 -1.63 25.99 -2.90
C TYR A 134 -0.46 26.81 -3.45
N THR A 135 -0.63 27.46 -4.60
CA THR A 135 0.40 28.27 -5.25
C THR A 135 0.80 29.47 -4.40
N GLN A 136 -0.17 30.13 -3.75
CA GLN A 136 0.10 31.22 -2.82
C GLN A 136 0.85 30.73 -1.58
N LEU A 137 0.38 29.63 -0.95
CA LEU A 137 0.97 29.08 0.27
C LEU A 137 2.37 28.51 0.06
N ARG A 138 2.63 27.90 -1.10
CA ARG A 138 3.93 27.36 -1.51
C ARG A 138 5.08 28.36 -1.36
N ASN A 139 4.80 29.64 -1.55
CA ASN A 139 5.82 30.70 -1.49
C ASN A 139 6.13 31.15 -0.06
N THR A 140 5.48 30.57 0.96
CA THR A 140 5.74 30.86 2.36
C THR A 140 6.59 29.78 3.00
N ASP A 141 7.67 30.17 3.67
CA ASP A 141 8.59 29.21 4.33
C ASP A 141 7.90 28.39 5.40
N HIS A 142 7.00 29.01 6.17
CA HIS A 142 6.23 28.35 7.21
C HIS A 142 5.35 27.21 6.66
N PHE A 143 4.65 27.42 5.53
CA PHE A 143 3.87 26.35 4.91
C PHE A 143 4.75 25.22 4.40
N ARG A 144 5.87 25.54 3.75
CA ARG A 144 6.82 24.54 3.24
C ARG A 144 7.35 23.65 4.36
N GLN A 145 7.77 24.24 5.48
CA GLN A 145 8.28 23.50 6.64
C GLN A 145 7.20 22.59 7.23
N ARG A 146 5.96 23.08 7.36
CA ARG A 146 4.83 22.27 7.84
C ARG A 146 4.47 21.13 6.89
N LEU A 147 4.55 21.36 5.58
CA LEU A 147 4.29 20.33 4.59
C LEU A 147 5.36 19.22 4.65
N VAL A 148 6.64 19.60 4.76
CA VAL A 148 7.75 18.63 4.94
C VAL A 148 7.55 17.83 6.22
N SER A 149 7.32 18.49 7.36
CA SER A 149 7.06 17.81 8.64
C SER A 149 5.84 16.89 8.59
N TYR A 150 4.79 17.29 7.88
CA TYR A 150 3.61 16.45 7.65
C TYR A 150 3.96 15.21 6.83
N VAL A 151 4.65 15.36 5.70
CA VAL A 151 5.08 14.24 4.85
C VAL A 151 5.99 13.29 5.63
N ASP A 152 6.98 13.81 6.35
CA ASP A 152 7.91 13.00 7.16
C ASP A 152 7.19 12.22 8.27
N SER A 153 6.07 12.73 8.78
CA SER A 153 5.27 12.04 9.81
C SER A 153 4.46 10.85 9.29
N ILE A 154 4.14 10.84 7.98
CA ILE A 154 3.28 9.81 7.38
C ILE A 154 4.04 8.87 6.44
N LEU A 155 5.15 9.33 5.87
CA LEU A 155 5.93 8.58 4.90
C LEU A 155 6.98 7.75 5.63
N HIS A 156 6.83 6.43 5.58
CA HIS A 156 7.83 5.51 6.07
C HIS A 156 8.18 4.52 4.97
N ALA A 157 9.45 4.46 4.62
CA ALA A 157 9.99 3.46 3.71
C ALA A 157 11.18 2.77 4.40
N SER A 158 11.03 1.49 4.67
CA SER A 158 12.11 0.64 5.17
C SER A 158 12.46 -0.38 4.10
N TYR A 159 13.74 -0.47 3.75
CA TYR A 159 14.25 -1.59 2.96
C TYR A 159 14.92 -2.58 3.91
N PRO A 160 14.69 -3.89 3.77
CA PRO A 160 15.34 -4.92 4.57
C PRO A 160 16.80 -5.10 4.09
N VAL A 161 17.61 -4.06 4.24
CA VAL A 161 19.03 -4.05 3.88
C VAL A 161 19.83 -3.99 5.17
N SER A 162 20.77 -4.93 5.32
CA SER A 162 21.79 -4.84 6.37
C SER A 162 22.67 -3.64 6.06
N THR A 163 22.61 -2.61 6.91
CA THR A 163 23.53 -1.47 6.86
C THR A 163 24.81 -1.73 7.67
N ASN A 164 25.06 -2.98 8.05
CA ASN A 164 26.22 -3.34 8.87
C ASN A 164 27.41 -3.77 8.00
N ASN A 165 27.15 -4.27 6.80
CA ASN A 165 28.18 -4.73 5.88
C ASN A 165 27.74 -4.65 4.42
N CYS A 166 28.70 -4.40 3.53
CA CYS A 166 28.47 -4.49 2.10
C CYS A 166 28.17 -5.96 1.71
N PRO A 167 27.07 -6.24 0.99
CA PRO A 167 26.75 -7.61 0.57
C PRO A 167 27.73 -8.18 -0.48
N SER A 168 28.55 -7.34 -1.11
CA SER A 168 29.52 -7.75 -2.14
C SER A 168 30.93 -7.95 -1.57
N CYS A 169 31.42 -7.01 -0.77
CA CYS A 169 32.80 -7.03 -0.26
C CYS A 169 32.91 -7.21 1.27
N HIS A 170 31.78 -7.32 1.98
CA HIS A 170 31.70 -7.47 3.45
C HIS A 170 32.32 -6.33 4.28
N ASP A 171 32.69 -5.22 3.66
CA ASP A 171 33.19 -4.03 4.35
C ASP A 171 32.13 -3.44 5.27
N THR A 172 32.53 -3.05 6.48
CA THR A 172 31.70 -2.43 7.52
C THR A 172 31.74 -0.91 7.48
N ASN A 173 32.70 -0.31 6.77
CA ASN A 173 32.82 1.14 6.60
C ASN A 173 31.93 1.64 5.47
N LEU A 174 30.62 1.57 5.67
CA LEU A 174 29.64 2.04 4.70
C LEU A 174 29.44 3.55 4.83
N GLU A 175 29.73 4.28 3.75
CA GLU A 175 29.41 5.70 3.64
C GLU A 175 28.20 5.92 2.74
N ALA A 176 27.33 6.87 3.12
CA ALA A 176 26.18 7.24 2.31
C ALA A 176 26.64 7.91 1.02
N VAL A 177 26.44 7.25 -0.12
CA VAL A 177 26.74 7.82 -1.43
C VAL A 177 25.53 8.62 -1.92
N ALA A 178 25.75 9.86 -2.31
CA ALA A 178 24.71 10.66 -2.96
C ALA A 178 24.30 9.98 -4.27
N VAL A 179 23.03 9.59 -4.36
CA VAL A 179 22.48 9.00 -5.60
C VAL A 179 22.46 10.10 -6.66
N THR A 180 23.34 9.98 -7.66
CA THR A 180 23.39 10.94 -8.77
C THR A 180 22.21 10.71 -9.70
N GLN A 181 21.78 11.74 -10.44
CA GLN A 181 20.70 11.61 -11.45
C GLN A 181 20.99 10.52 -12.49
N GLN A 182 22.26 10.18 -12.71
CA GLN A 182 22.68 9.14 -13.64
C GLN A 182 22.28 7.73 -13.18
N ALA A 183 22.12 7.50 -11.88
CA ALA A 183 21.63 6.23 -11.32
C ALA A 183 20.15 5.95 -11.63
N PHE A 184 19.36 6.99 -11.96
CA PHE A 184 17.96 6.86 -12.36
C PHE A 184 17.76 6.69 -13.87
N LYS A 185 18.84 6.71 -14.66
CA LYS A 185 18.77 6.44 -16.09
C LYS A 185 18.66 4.93 -16.30
N SER A 186 17.62 4.49 -17.01
CA SER A 186 17.52 3.11 -17.45
C SER A 186 18.78 2.73 -18.23
N PRO A 187 19.38 1.56 -17.98
CA PRO A 187 20.52 1.11 -18.77
C PRO A 187 20.14 1.02 -20.26
N PRO A 188 21.06 1.34 -21.17
CA PRO A 188 20.81 1.22 -22.60
C PRO A 188 20.43 -0.23 -22.94
N ARG A 189 19.51 -0.41 -23.90
CA ARG A 189 18.92 -1.73 -24.26
C ARG A 189 19.94 -2.85 -24.52
N ASN A 190 21.18 -2.51 -24.87
CA ASN A 190 22.24 -3.48 -25.15
C ASN A 190 22.96 -4.02 -23.91
N ASP A 191 22.86 -3.34 -22.76
CA ASP A 191 23.54 -3.71 -21.49
C ASP A 191 22.57 -4.30 -20.45
N MET A 192 21.30 -4.46 -20.80
CA MET A 192 20.37 -5.22 -19.98
C MET A 192 20.86 -6.67 -19.95
N PRO A 193 21.13 -7.27 -18.77
CA PRO A 193 21.27 -8.71 -18.68
C PRO A 193 20.03 -9.31 -19.33
N LYS A 194 20.21 -10.29 -20.23
CA LYS A 194 19.11 -11.10 -20.72
C LYS A 194 18.57 -11.90 -19.55
N TYR A 195 17.84 -11.25 -18.64
CA TYR A 195 16.93 -11.94 -17.76
C TYR A 195 15.94 -12.60 -18.70
N ARG A 196 16.15 -13.89 -18.95
CA ARG A 196 15.10 -14.77 -19.49
C ARG A 196 13.90 -14.45 -18.62
N THR A 197 12.90 -13.82 -19.24
CA THR A 197 11.55 -13.80 -18.74
C THR A 197 11.25 -15.25 -18.38
N LEU A 198 11.30 -15.59 -17.09
CA LEU A 198 10.60 -16.75 -16.57
C LEU A 198 9.13 -16.37 -16.73
N LEU A 199 8.63 -16.60 -17.94
CA LEU A 199 7.22 -16.89 -18.17
C LEU A 199 6.93 -18.08 -17.27
N PHE A 200 6.43 -17.79 -16.07
CA PHE A 200 5.58 -18.74 -15.38
C PHE A 200 4.29 -18.76 -16.21
N LEU A 201 4.22 -19.77 -17.09
CA LEU A 201 2.98 -20.24 -17.70
C LEU A 201 2.00 -20.66 -16.60
#